data_AF-A0AAV4RN29-F1
#
_entry.id   AF-A0AAV4RN29-F1
#
_cell.length_a   1.000
_cell.length_b   1.000
_cell.length_c   1.000
_cell.angle_alpha   90.00
_cell.angle_beta   90.00
_cell.angle_gamma   90.00
#
_symmetry.space_group_name_H-M   'P 1'
#
loop_
_entity.id
_entity.type
_entity.pdbx_description
1 polymer ?
#
loop_
_entity_poly.entity_id
_entity_poly.type
_entity_poly.pdbx_seq_one_letter_code
_entity_poly.pdbx_strand_id
1 'polypeptide(L)'
;MEKIYDLTDTHYFENNDFEKFEYKEIECENLSNVEDENATYKFNINGENDNIFYPGGYINLQLKITDKNGAPIGNRKATFVNGGGLFKSKKLQIGAITIETNNESCSVLDQVIRHIHFTNDYSKSEAQNMFFYSATADTMDLNKLKYDGTLTDTTKMTEFHNNLKINENYNKGFYKRYNLTKNSQSVYIMIPLKYMFDFFNEYRKALTGFHTRMEFTRNTNKDMIITDDKNADFKAIVEKISLSLPYVQFKNKANLKFVELKVLNSYIDIYWDHYRIEKSGVNLKVKYGSYKLSTEWDEVSAMYIIPRYIDRNDDYNKNNLIFDNLGMIEYWITANGQDYPEYHYKVNFPNKDYNNAYTALLKEGYNANNTETGCMIGYE
;
A
#
# COMPACT_ATOMS: atom_id res chain seq x y z
N MET A 1 -15.04 -5.95 29.34
CA MET A 1 -14.05 -6.90 28.79
C MET A 1 -14.71 -7.52 27.58
N GLU A 2 -14.32 -7.09 26.40
CA GLU A 2 -14.99 -7.47 25.16
C GLU A 2 -14.47 -8.83 24.69
N LYS A 3 -15.38 -9.63 24.14
CA LYS A 3 -15.28 -11.10 24.09
C LYS A 3 -15.20 -11.56 22.65
N ILE A 4 -14.10 -12.16 22.21
CA ILE A 4 -13.91 -12.71 20.85
C ILE A 4 -13.91 -14.28 20.94
N TYR A 5 -14.65 -15.02 20.07
CA TYR A 5 -15.26 -16.38 20.29
C TYR A 5 -14.75 -17.62 19.48
N ASP A 6 -14.15 -18.66 20.10
CA ASP A 6 -13.32 -19.72 19.45
C ASP A 6 -14.05 -20.77 18.61
N LEU A 7 -13.51 -21.12 17.44
CA LEU A 7 -13.81 -22.32 16.63
C LEU A 7 -12.54 -23.07 16.19
N THR A 8 -12.01 -23.87 17.09
CA THR A 8 -10.97 -24.87 16.80
C THR A 8 -11.56 -26.09 16.10
N ASP A 9 -11.95 -25.88 14.83
CA ASP A 9 -11.85 -26.83 13.68
C ASP A 9 -12.54 -26.29 12.39
N THR A 10 -12.54 -24.97 12.13
CA THR A 10 -13.42 -24.44 11.07
C THR A 10 -12.76 -23.53 10.04
N HIS A 11 -12.95 -23.88 8.78
CA HIS A 11 -13.24 -22.92 7.72
C HIS A 11 -14.44 -22.04 8.17
N TYR A 12 -14.18 -20.88 8.78
CA TYR A 12 -15.22 -20.15 9.55
C TYR A 12 -16.46 -19.79 8.73
N PHE A 13 -16.29 -19.47 7.45
CA PHE A 13 -17.37 -19.44 6.46
C PHE A 13 -16.79 -19.76 5.07
N GLU A 14 -17.34 -20.76 4.40
CA GLU A 14 -17.13 -20.90 2.96
C GLU A 14 -17.90 -19.80 2.22
N ASN A 15 -17.54 -19.50 0.96
CA ASN A 15 -18.38 -18.63 0.10
C ASN A 15 -19.84 -19.08 0.10
N ASN A 16 -20.05 -20.38 0.29
CA ASN A 16 -21.34 -21.03 0.27
C ASN A 16 -22.15 -20.85 1.55
N ASP A 17 -21.60 -20.28 2.62
CA ASP A 17 -22.32 -20.09 3.89
C ASP A 17 -23.02 -18.72 4.00
N PHE A 18 -22.67 -17.78 3.11
CA PHE A 18 -23.35 -16.49 3.02
C PHE A 18 -24.60 -16.60 2.13
N GLU A 19 -25.73 -16.11 2.65
CA GLU A 19 -27.03 -16.08 1.95
C GLU A 19 -27.22 -14.78 1.19
N LYS A 20 -26.90 -13.64 1.84
CA LYS A 20 -27.06 -12.31 1.29
C LYS A 20 -25.87 -11.43 1.68
N PHE A 21 -25.47 -10.56 0.76
CA PHE A 21 -24.50 -9.49 0.96
C PHE A 21 -25.14 -8.14 0.68
N GLU A 22 -24.98 -7.20 1.60
CA GLU A 22 -25.39 -5.81 1.43
C GLU A 22 -24.26 -4.89 1.83
N TYR A 23 -23.75 -4.09 0.88
CA TYR A 23 -22.75 -3.08 1.21
C TYR A 23 -23.44 -1.86 1.81
N LYS A 24 -23.02 -1.47 3.01
CA LYS A 24 -23.39 -0.20 3.62
C LYS A 24 -22.19 0.74 3.60
N GLU A 25 -22.43 1.99 3.23
CA GLU A 25 -21.45 3.05 3.29
C GLU A 25 -21.52 3.72 4.67
N ILE A 26 -20.35 3.85 5.30
CA ILE A 26 -20.16 4.49 6.60
C ILE A 26 -19.39 5.77 6.36
N GLU A 27 -19.98 6.89 6.74
CA GLU A 27 -19.38 8.21 6.59
C GLU A 27 -18.30 8.44 7.66
N CYS A 28 -17.30 9.24 7.31
CA CYS A 28 -16.28 9.67 8.26
C CYS A 28 -16.87 10.70 9.23
N GLU A 29 -16.63 10.54 10.54
CA GLU A 29 -17.24 11.40 11.56
C GLU A 29 -16.76 12.85 11.55
N ASN A 30 -15.51 13.10 11.12
CA ASN A 30 -14.86 14.41 11.20
C ASN A 30 -14.81 15.15 9.86
N LEU A 31 -15.95 15.32 9.19
CA LEU A 31 -16.00 15.93 7.84
C LEU A 31 -15.41 17.35 7.77
N SER A 32 -15.49 18.14 8.84
CA SER A 32 -15.11 19.57 8.83
C SER A 32 -13.61 19.83 8.64
N ASN A 33 -12.75 18.84 8.89
CA ASN A 33 -11.29 19.00 8.83
C ASN A 33 -10.65 18.02 7.84
N VAL A 34 -11.43 17.43 6.92
CA VAL A 34 -10.95 16.34 6.04
C VAL A 34 -9.83 16.79 5.09
N GLU A 35 -9.81 18.08 4.75
CA GLU A 35 -8.83 18.70 3.86
C GLU A 35 -7.52 19.09 4.58
N ASP A 36 -7.51 19.16 5.91
CA ASP A 36 -6.34 19.61 6.66
C ASP A 36 -5.19 18.60 6.55
N GLU A 37 -3.97 19.10 6.43
CA GLU A 37 -2.80 18.24 6.56
C GLU A 37 -2.79 17.60 7.95
N ASN A 38 -2.55 16.29 8.00
CA ASN A 38 -2.58 15.50 9.23
C ASN A 38 -3.98 15.33 9.84
N ALA A 39 -5.05 15.60 9.08
CA ALA A 39 -6.40 15.23 9.47
C ALA A 39 -6.48 13.74 9.84
N THR A 40 -7.27 13.42 10.87
CA THR A 40 -7.56 12.03 11.26
C THR A 40 -8.99 11.67 10.91
N TYR A 41 -9.13 10.77 9.96
CA TYR A 41 -10.40 10.17 9.55
C TYR A 41 -10.78 9.10 10.56
N LYS A 42 -12.01 9.17 11.06
CA LYS A 42 -12.53 8.25 12.06
C LYS A 42 -13.81 7.61 11.54
N PHE A 43 -13.84 6.29 11.64
CA PHE A 43 -15.01 5.47 11.34
C PHE A 43 -15.36 4.68 12.59
N ASN A 44 -16.53 4.94 13.15
CA ASN A 44 -17.09 4.16 14.24
C ASN A 44 -18.21 3.28 13.70
N ILE A 45 -18.08 1.98 13.89
CA ILE A 45 -19.00 0.97 13.39
C ILE A 45 -19.66 0.31 14.58
N ASN A 46 -20.96 0.59 14.76
CA ASN A 46 -21.79 -0.03 15.80
C ASN A 46 -22.41 -1.32 15.23
N GLY A 47 -21.68 -2.43 15.32
CA GLY A 47 -22.07 -3.74 14.79
C GLY A 47 -22.73 -4.68 15.81
N GLU A 48 -23.38 -4.15 16.85
CA GLU A 48 -23.84 -4.95 18.00
C GLU A 48 -24.80 -6.09 17.61
N ASN A 49 -25.60 -5.89 16.56
CA ASN A 49 -26.59 -6.86 16.07
C ASN A 49 -26.37 -7.28 14.61
N ASP A 50 -25.30 -6.80 13.97
CA ASP A 50 -25.01 -7.02 12.56
C ASP A 50 -23.81 -7.95 12.40
N ASN A 51 -23.83 -8.83 11.39
CA ASN A 51 -22.65 -9.58 11.00
C ASN A 51 -21.94 -8.82 9.88
N ILE A 52 -20.68 -8.44 10.09
CA ILE A 52 -19.94 -7.59 9.16
C ILE A 52 -18.69 -8.33 8.69
N PHE A 53 -18.51 -8.47 7.37
CA PHE A 53 -17.38 -9.14 6.76
C PHE A 53 -16.25 -8.16 6.39
N TYR A 54 -15.50 -7.72 7.39
CA TYR A 54 -14.44 -6.70 7.25
C TYR A 54 -13.38 -6.97 6.17
N PRO A 55 -12.92 -8.22 5.91
CA PRO A 55 -11.97 -8.50 4.82
C PRO A 55 -12.49 -8.13 3.43
N GLY A 56 -13.81 -8.09 3.24
CA GLY A 56 -14.45 -7.65 1.99
C GLY A 56 -14.80 -6.17 1.96
N GLY A 57 -14.37 -5.39 2.96
CA GLY A 57 -14.61 -3.95 3.04
C GLY A 57 -13.56 -3.12 2.31
N TYR A 58 -13.91 -1.87 2.02
CA TYR A 58 -13.07 -0.92 1.30
C TYR A 58 -13.11 0.47 1.93
N ILE A 59 -11.97 1.16 1.92
CA ILE A 59 -11.93 2.60 2.08
C ILE A 59 -12.06 3.22 0.69
N ASN A 60 -13.01 4.13 0.51
CA ASN A 60 -13.18 4.89 -0.71
C ASN A 60 -12.69 6.32 -0.48
N LEU A 61 -11.85 6.81 -1.38
CA LEU A 61 -11.39 8.20 -1.41
C LEU A 61 -11.70 8.81 -2.77
N GLN A 62 -12.26 10.02 -2.76
CA GLN A 62 -12.31 10.89 -3.91
C GLN A 62 -11.32 12.04 -3.69
N LEU A 63 -10.36 12.16 -4.58
CA LEU A 63 -9.22 13.08 -4.43
C LEU A 63 -9.05 13.95 -5.68
N LYS A 64 -8.56 15.18 -5.51
CA LYS A 64 -8.06 16.01 -6.62
C LYS A 64 -6.84 16.81 -6.21
N ILE A 65 -6.08 17.29 -7.19
CA ILE A 65 -4.92 18.15 -6.95
C ILE A 65 -5.26 19.58 -7.33
N THR A 66 -5.04 20.54 -6.44
CA THR A 66 -5.22 21.97 -6.74
C THR A 66 -3.93 22.74 -6.49
N ASP A 67 -3.88 24.01 -6.90
CA ASP A 67 -2.88 24.92 -6.37
C ASP A 67 -3.19 25.31 -4.91
N LYS A 68 -2.32 26.13 -4.32
CA LYS A 68 -2.44 26.64 -2.95
C LYS A 68 -3.75 27.39 -2.67
N ASN A 69 -4.36 27.98 -3.69
CA ASN A 69 -5.59 28.76 -3.61
C ASN A 69 -6.84 27.91 -3.93
N GLY A 70 -6.69 26.61 -4.21
CA GLY A 70 -7.78 25.74 -4.61
C GLY A 70 -8.12 25.80 -6.10
N ALA A 71 -7.33 26.51 -6.91
CA ALA A 71 -7.56 26.62 -8.35
C ALA A 71 -7.00 25.41 -9.12
N PRO A 72 -7.50 25.14 -10.34
CA PRO A 72 -7.00 24.04 -11.15
C PRO A 72 -5.52 24.19 -11.53
N ILE A 73 -4.76 23.09 -11.50
CA ILE A 73 -3.31 23.08 -11.82
C ILE A 73 -3.01 23.13 -13.33
N GLY A 74 -4.03 23.07 -14.18
CA GLY A 74 -3.90 23.04 -15.64
C GLY A 74 -3.04 21.86 -16.11
N ASN A 75 -2.10 22.14 -17.03
CA ASN A 75 -1.20 21.15 -17.61
C ASN A 75 0.11 20.95 -16.81
N ARG A 76 0.24 21.54 -15.61
CA ARG A 76 1.44 21.33 -14.76
C ARG A 76 1.58 19.84 -14.46
N LYS A 77 2.82 19.34 -14.52
CA LYS A 77 3.11 17.92 -14.34
C LYS A 77 3.10 17.56 -12.85
N ALA A 78 1.90 17.40 -12.30
CA ALA A 78 1.70 16.92 -10.94
C ALA A 78 0.69 15.77 -10.92
N THR A 79 0.94 14.80 -10.07
CA THR A 79 0.02 13.68 -9.85
C THR A 79 0.22 13.09 -8.46
N PHE A 80 -0.70 12.26 -7.99
CA PHE A 80 -0.51 11.56 -6.73
C PHE A 80 0.63 10.55 -6.84
N VAL A 81 1.34 10.32 -5.72
CA VAL A 81 2.27 9.19 -5.61
C VAL A 81 1.50 7.87 -5.77
N ASN A 82 2.23 6.76 -5.91
CA ASN A 82 1.58 5.44 -5.99
C ASN A 82 0.72 5.19 -4.75
N GLY A 83 -0.28 4.30 -4.86
CA GLY A 83 -1.34 4.14 -3.86
C GLY A 83 -0.97 4.01 -2.37
N GLY A 84 0.30 3.82 -1.99
CA GLY A 84 0.76 3.82 -0.60
C GLY A 84 0.79 5.20 0.06
N GLY A 85 0.83 6.31 -0.68
CA GLY A 85 1.15 7.62 -0.08
C GLY A 85 0.04 8.35 0.70
N LEU A 86 -1.16 7.78 0.80
CA LEU A 86 -2.35 8.53 1.27
C LEU A 86 -2.39 8.72 2.80
N PHE A 87 -1.92 7.73 3.55
CA PHE A 87 -2.01 7.73 5.01
C PHE A 87 -0.62 7.59 5.63
N LYS A 88 -0.34 8.40 6.66
CA LYS A 88 0.90 8.29 7.43
C LYS A 88 0.77 7.33 8.62
N SER A 89 -0.44 7.21 9.16
CA SER A 89 -0.74 6.32 10.29
C SER A 89 -2.12 5.69 10.14
N LYS A 90 -2.28 4.50 10.73
CA LYS A 90 -3.55 3.77 10.81
C LYS A 90 -3.69 3.07 12.16
N LYS A 91 -4.93 2.91 12.62
CA LYS A 91 -5.26 2.23 13.87
C LYS A 91 -6.57 1.47 13.73
N LEU A 92 -6.57 0.21 14.18
CA LEU A 92 -7.76 -0.63 14.32
C LEU A 92 -8.02 -0.91 15.80
N GLN A 93 -9.23 -0.60 16.25
CA GLN A 93 -9.71 -0.96 17.58
C GLN A 93 -10.98 -1.79 17.45
N ILE A 94 -11.04 -2.88 18.21
CA ILE A 94 -12.25 -3.68 18.40
C ILE A 94 -12.60 -3.54 19.89
N GLY A 95 -13.73 -2.88 20.08
CA GLY A 95 -14.09 -1.97 21.17
C GLY A 95 -12.93 -1.39 21.98
N ALA A 96 -12.61 -1.92 23.15
CA ALA A 96 -11.61 -1.40 24.08
C ALA A 96 -10.16 -1.78 23.72
N ILE A 97 -9.97 -2.78 22.85
CA ILE A 97 -8.64 -3.32 22.52
C ILE A 97 -8.15 -2.69 21.21
N THR A 98 -6.91 -2.21 21.22
CA THR A 98 -6.22 -1.85 19.96
C THR A 98 -5.63 -3.12 19.37
N ILE A 99 -6.11 -3.51 18.19
CA ILE A 99 -5.71 -4.74 17.50
C ILE A 99 -4.47 -4.49 16.67
N GLU A 100 -4.43 -3.38 15.95
CA GLU A 100 -3.30 -3.01 15.09
C GLU A 100 -3.08 -1.51 15.12
N THR A 101 -1.81 -1.10 15.17
CA THR A 101 -1.43 0.31 15.00
C THR A 101 -0.14 0.40 14.19
N ASN A 102 -0.12 1.33 13.25
CA ASN A 102 1.04 1.61 12.43
C ASN A 102 1.23 3.13 12.40
N ASN A 103 2.33 3.62 12.96
CA ASN A 103 2.59 5.04 13.18
C ASN A 103 3.69 5.56 12.24
N GLU A 104 3.45 6.71 11.61
CA GLU A 104 4.43 7.53 10.86
C GLU A 104 5.12 6.87 9.64
N SER A 105 4.86 5.60 9.34
CA SER A 105 5.46 4.89 8.20
C SER A 105 4.48 3.93 7.52
N CYS A 106 3.18 4.15 7.71
CA CYS A 106 2.12 3.37 7.09
C CYS A 106 2.25 3.33 5.56
N SER A 107 2.58 4.47 4.95
CA SER A 107 2.67 4.57 3.49
C SER A 107 3.77 3.68 2.88
N VAL A 108 4.91 3.60 3.56
CA VAL A 108 6.02 2.72 3.18
C VAL A 108 5.63 1.26 3.39
N LEU A 109 5.07 0.94 4.55
CA LEU A 109 4.62 -0.42 4.87
C LEU A 109 3.59 -0.92 3.85
N ASP A 110 2.57 -0.11 3.56
CA ASP A 110 1.53 -0.42 2.59
C ASP A 110 2.13 -0.63 1.20
N GLN A 111 3.16 0.15 0.81
CA GLN A 111 3.87 -0.03 -0.45
C GLN A 111 4.58 -1.40 -0.51
N VAL A 112 5.21 -1.84 0.59
CA VAL A 112 5.89 -3.13 0.69
C VAL A 112 4.89 -4.28 0.59
N ILE A 113 3.84 -4.25 1.42
CA ILE A 113 2.77 -5.26 1.44
C ILE A 113 2.17 -5.40 0.02
N ARG A 114 1.93 -4.29 -0.67
CA ARG A 114 1.40 -4.30 -2.04
C ARG A 114 2.41 -4.84 -3.06
N HIS A 115 3.71 -4.60 -2.90
CA HIS A 115 4.73 -5.21 -3.74
C HIS A 115 4.87 -6.72 -3.50
N ILE A 116 4.66 -7.17 -2.27
CA ILE A 116 4.61 -8.59 -1.91
C ILE A 116 3.39 -9.25 -2.56
N HIS A 117 2.22 -8.60 -2.54
CA HIS A 117 0.97 -9.19 -3.04
C HIS A 117 0.73 -9.05 -4.55
N PHE A 118 1.11 -7.93 -5.18
CA PHE A 118 0.84 -7.70 -6.60
C PHE A 118 2.03 -8.10 -7.48
N THR A 119 1.78 -8.99 -8.44
CA THR A 119 2.73 -9.31 -9.51
C THR A 119 2.84 -8.18 -10.55
N ASN A 120 3.83 -8.28 -11.46
CA ASN A 120 4.09 -7.29 -12.52
C ASN A 120 2.88 -6.96 -13.42
N ASP A 121 1.83 -7.79 -13.45
CA ASP A 121 0.57 -7.49 -14.15
C ASP A 121 -0.41 -6.70 -13.24
N TYR A 122 0.01 -5.51 -12.82
CA TYR A 122 -0.84 -4.52 -12.13
C TYR A 122 -2.09 -4.13 -12.93
N SER A 123 -2.15 -4.50 -14.22
CA SER A 123 -3.20 -4.03 -15.12
C SER A 123 -4.52 -4.78 -15.02
N LYS A 124 -4.52 -5.95 -14.37
CA LYS A 124 -5.69 -6.82 -14.25
C LYS A 124 -6.17 -7.06 -12.81
N SER A 125 -5.60 -6.35 -11.83
CA SER A 125 -5.88 -6.57 -10.39
C SER A 125 -6.50 -5.36 -9.71
N GLU A 126 -6.83 -5.51 -8.42
CA GLU A 126 -7.25 -4.44 -7.51
C GLU A 126 -6.25 -3.26 -7.46
N ALA A 127 -5.02 -3.45 -7.94
CA ALA A 127 -3.97 -2.44 -8.01
C ALA A 127 -4.39 -1.15 -8.72
N GLN A 128 -5.12 -1.23 -9.84
CA GLN A 128 -5.55 -0.02 -10.56
C GLN A 128 -6.56 0.80 -9.74
N ASN A 129 -7.49 0.13 -9.05
CA ASN A 129 -8.46 0.77 -8.17
C ASN A 129 -7.77 1.47 -6.98
N MET A 130 -6.58 1.00 -6.62
CA MET A 130 -5.74 1.56 -5.57
C MET A 130 -4.76 2.62 -6.09
N PHE A 131 -4.89 3.06 -7.34
CA PHE A 131 -3.96 4.01 -7.98
C PHE A 131 -2.50 3.50 -8.05
N PHE A 132 -2.33 2.18 -8.12
CA PHE A 132 -1.04 1.50 -8.15
C PHE A 132 -0.64 1.14 -9.58
N TYR A 133 0.54 1.61 -10.00
CA TYR A 133 1.08 1.37 -11.34
C TYR A 133 2.53 0.89 -11.29
N SER A 134 2.88 0.00 -12.23
CA SER A 134 4.27 -0.39 -12.53
C SER A 134 5.11 0.83 -12.88
N ALA A 135 6.35 0.87 -12.36
CA ALA A 135 7.34 1.94 -12.52
C ALA A 135 7.01 3.21 -11.71
N THR A 136 7.79 3.40 -10.64
CA THR A 136 7.86 4.61 -9.83
C THR A 136 9.32 5.04 -9.80
N ALA A 137 9.72 5.91 -10.72
CA ALA A 137 10.97 6.65 -10.64
C ALA A 137 10.71 8.06 -10.09
N ASP A 138 11.77 8.77 -9.72
CA ASP A 138 11.72 10.21 -9.42
C ASP A 138 11.66 11.06 -10.71
N THR A 139 11.63 10.43 -11.88
CA THR A 139 11.49 11.16 -13.15
C THR A 139 10.01 11.42 -13.42
N MET A 140 9.67 12.67 -13.73
CA MET A 140 8.31 13.10 -14.12
C MET A 140 8.19 13.21 -15.66
N ASP A 141 9.01 12.46 -16.40
CA ASP A 141 9.03 12.53 -17.86
C ASP A 141 7.85 11.77 -18.47
N LEU A 142 7.06 12.49 -19.26
CA LEU A 142 5.86 11.99 -19.94
C LEU A 142 6.18 11.41 -21.32
N ASN A 143 7.35 11.73 -21.88
CA ASN A 143 7.68 11.40 -23.26
C ASN A 143 8.30 10.01 -23.33
N LYS A 144 7.62 9.08 -24.01
CA LYS A 144 8.14 7.72 -24.25
C LYS A 144 9.39 7.72 -25.15
N LEU A 145 9.50 8.71 -26.02
CA LEU A 145 10.58 8.84 -27.00
C LEU A 145 11.32 10.15 -26.76
N LYS A 146 12.64 10.12 -26.95
CA LYS A 146 13.51 11.28 -26.97
C LYS A 146 14.13 11.41 -28.36
N TYR A 147 14.34 12.64 -28.81
CA TYR A 147 15.11 12.93 -30.01
C TYR A 147 16.57 13.18 -29.61
N ASP A 148 17.50 12.41 -30.16
CA ASP A 148 18.93 12.51 -29.91
C ASP A 148 19.60 13.37 -30.98
N GLY A 149 19.49 14.69 -30.81
CA GLY A 149 20.02 15.69 -31.74
C GLY A 149 19.34 17.05 -31.61
N THR A 150 19.64 17.97 -32.52
CA THR A 150 18.96 19.27 -32.63
C THR A 150 17.87 19.18 -33.70
N LEU A 151 16.62 19.47 -33.31
CA LEU A 151 15.52 19.63 -34.26
C LEU A 151 15.61 21.02 -34.90
N THR A 152 15.71 21.05 -36.22
CA THR A 152 15.66 22.28 -37.03
C THR A 152 14.59 22.14 -38.11
N ASP A 153 14.15 23.27 -38.67
CA ASP A 153 13.17 23.29 -39.78
C ASP A 153 13.65 22.54 -41.04
N THR A 154 14.95 22.22 -41.13
CA THR A 154 15.59 21.49 -42.22
C THR A 154 15.80 20.01 -41.94
N THR A 155 15.45 19.52 -40.74
CA THR A 155 15.64 18.12 -40.36
C THR A 155 14.80 17.22 -41.28
N LYS A 156 15.46 16.33 -42.01
CA LYS A 156 14.76 15.40 -42.91
C LYS A 156 14.02 14.35 -42.08
N MET A 157 12.86 13.90 -42.53
CA MET A 157 12.10 12.84 -41.84
C MET A 157 12.92 11.57 -41.60
N THR A 158 13.81 11.20 -42.52
CA THR A 158 14.72 10.05 -42.34
C THR A 158 15.69 10.26 -41.18
N GLU A 159 16.24 11.47 -41.04
CA GLU A 159 17.10 11.86 -39.92
C GLU A 159 16.31 11.90 -38.61
N PHE A 160 15.08 12.43 -38.66
CA PHE A 160 14.16 12.43 -37.53
C PHE A 160 13.97 11.02 -36.94
N HIS A 161 13.64 10.04 -37.79
CA HIS A 161 13.42 8.66 -37.35
C HIS A 161 14.70 7.97 -36.88
N ASN A 162 15.85 8.23 -37.51
CA ASN A 162 17.13 7.62 -37.09
C ASN A 162 17.59 8.09 -35.71
N ASN A 163 17.26 9.33 -35.35
CA ASN A 163 17.63 9.93 -34.07
C ASN A 163 16.52 9.80 -33.00
N LEU A 164 15.39 9.17 -33.32
CA LEU A 164 14.33 8.90 -32.36
C LEU A 164 14.69 7.67 -31.53
N LYS A 165 14.87 7.86 -30.21
CA LYS A 165 15.30 6.83 -29.26
C LYS A 165 14.24 6.61 -28.18
N ILE A 166 14.29 5.45 -27.53
CA ILE A 166 13.52 5.23 -26.29
C ILE A 166 14.05 6.21 -25.24
N ASN A 167 13.13 6.89 -24.55
CA ASN A 167 13.50 7.75 -23.44
C ASN A 167 13.65 6.91 -22.17
N GLU A 168 14.89 6.80 -21.70
CA GLU A 168 15.25 6.05 -20.49
C GLU A 168 14.67 6.69 -19.21
N ASN A 169 14.35 7.99 -19.26
CA ASN A 169 13.71 8.69 -18.14
C ASN A 169 12.17 8.57 -18.16
N TYR A 170 11.59 7.92 -19.17
CA TYR A 170 10.14 7.79 -19.30
C TYR A 170 9.54 7.04 -18.10
N ASN A 171 8.70 7.74 -17.34
CA ASN A 171 8.02 7.16 -16.19
C ASN A 171 6.59 6.79 -16.57
N LYS A 172 6.39 5.54 -16.99
CA LYS A 172 5.08 5.00 -17.38
C LYS A 172 4.03 5.13 -16.28
N GLY A 173 4.39 4.88 -15.02
CA GLY A 173 3.47 4.99 -13.88
C GLY A 173 3.04 6.44 -13.65
N PHE A 174 3.99 7.38 -13.67
CA PHE A 174 3.69 8.81 -13.59
C PHE A 174 2.81 9.27 -14.74
N TYR A 175 3.12 8.90 -15.98
CA TYR A 175 2.30 9.24 -17.16
C TYR A 175 0.84 8.77 -17.02
N LYS A 176 0.63 7.54 -16.55
CA LYS A 176 -0.73 7.01 -16.32
C LYS A 176 -1.49 7.81 -15.26
N ARG A 177 -0.88 8.03 -14.09
CA ARG A 177 -1.48 8.81 -13.00
C ARG A 177 -1.74 10.25 -13.41
N TYR A 178 -0.78 10.90 -14.08
CA TYR A 178 -0.91 12.25 -14.61
C TYR A 178 -2.10 12.40 -15.54
N ASN A 179 -2.35 11.43 -16.44
CA ASN A 179 -3.49 11.51 -17.35
C ASN A 179 -4.84 11.43 -16.64
N LEU A 180 -4.90 10.86 -15.44
CA LEU A 180 -6.10 10.80 -14.60
C LEU A 180 -6.28 12.05 -13.74
N THR A 181 -5.20 12.78 -13.44
CA THR A 181 -5.22 13.93 -12.50
C THR A 181 -5.03 15.30 -13.17
N LYS A 182 -4.60 15.34 -14.44
CA LYS A 182 -4.37 16.60 -15.18
C LYS A 182 -5.59 17.50 -15.15
N ASN A 183 -5.38 18.81 -15.18
CA ASN A 183 -6.43 19.82 -15.04
C ASN A 183 -7.28 19.68 -13.76
N SER A 184 -6.70 19.11 -12.69
CA SER A 184 -7.38 18.93 -11.41
C SER A 184 -8.62 18.04 -11.47
N GLN A 185 -8.59 17.03 -12.35
CA GLN A 185 -9.62 16.01 -12.40
C GLN A 185 -9.65 15.21 -11.08
N SER A 186 -10.87 14.96 -10.60
CA SER A 186 -11.09 14.11 -9.44
C SER A 186 -10.85 12.65 -9.82
N VAL A 187 -10.12 11.94 -8.95
CA VAL A 187 -9.87 10.51 -9.07
C VAL A 187 -10.51 9.78 -7.89
N TYR A 188 -10.94 8.55 -8.15
CA TYR A 188 -11.51 7.66 -7.15
C TYR A 188 -10.51 6.55 -6.83
N ILE A 189 -10.20 6.38 -5.56
CA ILE A 189 -9.31 5.33 -5.05
C ILE A 189 -10.11 4.45 -4.10
N MET A 190 -10.07 3.15 -4.32
CA MET A 190 -10.71 2.15 -3.48
C MET A 190 -9.64 1.21 -2.93
N ILE A 191 -9.46 1.21 -1.61
CA ILE A 191 -8.43 0.41 -0.93
C ILE A 191 -9.11 -0.68 -0.10
N PRO A 192 -8.92 -1.97 -0.46
CA PRO A 192 -9.40 -3.09 0.33
C PRO A 192 -8.80 -3.08 1.75
N LEU A 193 -9.64 -3.32 2.76
CA LEU A 193 -9.22 -3.32 4.16
C LEU A 193 -8.18 -4.39 4.48
N LYS A 194 -8.19 -5.53 3.76
CA LYS A 194 -7.18 -6.58 3.86
C LYS A 194 -5.75 -6.12 3.55
N TYR A 195 -5.58 -5.05 2.76
CA TYR A 195 -4.27 -4.45 2.50
C TYR A 195 -3.96 -3.26 3.43
N MET A 196 -4.92 -2.88 4.28
CA MET A 196 -4.76 -1.83 5.28
C MET A 196 -4.54 -2.41 6.66
N PHE A 197 -5.19 -3.50 7.06
CA PHE A 197 -4.96 -4.14 8.35
C PHE A 197 -4.70 -5.62 8.15
N ASP A 198 -3.56 -6.09 8.65
CA ASP A 198 -3.11 -7.48 8.52
C ASP A 198 -4.08 -8.42 9.22
N PHE A 199 -4.71 -7.93 10.30
CA PHE A 199 -5.78 -8.65 10.98
C PHE A 199 -6.92 -9.07 10.04
N PHE A 200 -7.14 -8.38 8.92
CA PHE A 200 -8.16 -8.73 7.91
C PHE A 200 -7.61 -9.50 6.70
N ASN A 201 -6.31 -9.75 6.60
CA ASN A 201 -5.68 -10.31 5.40
C ASN A 201 -5.86 -11.83 5.28
N GLU A 202 -5.56 -12.57 6.34
CA GLU A 202 -5.43 -14.04 6.27
C GLU A 202 -6.75 -14.79 6.38
N TYR A 203 -7.56 -14.43 7.37
CA TYR A 203 -8.78 -15.17 7.66
C TYR A 203 -10.01 -14.41 7.22
N ARG A 204 -10.97 -15.14 6.65
CA ARG A 204 -12.30 -14.64 6.34
C ARG A 204 -13.11 -14.49 7.64
N LYS A 205 -12.94 -13.34 8.30
CA LYS A 205 -13.60 -13.04 9.58
C LYS A 205 -14.88 -12.23 9.35
N ALA A 206 -16.02 -12.77 9.77
CA ALA A 206 -17.22 -11.98 10.02
C ALA A 206 -17.26 -11.64 11.52
N LEU A 207 -17.36 -10.36 11.86
CA LEU A 207 -17.44 -9.92 13.25
C LEU A 207 -18.86 -9.45 13.56
N THR A 208 -19.33 -9.76 14.77
CA THR A 208 -20.68 -9.48 15.24
C THR A 208 -20.62 -9.13 16.72
N GLY A 209 -21.39 -8.13 17.16
CA GLY A 209 -21.48 -7.82 18.59
C GLY A 209 -20.38 -6.90 19.10
N PHE A 210 -19.58 -6.29 18.21
CA PHE A 210 -18.49 -5.39 18.58
C PHE A 210 -18.69 -3.99 18.03
N HIS A 211 -18.27 -3.02 18.83
CA HIS A 211 -17.95 -1.69 18.33
C HIS A 211 -16.58 -1.75 17.66
N THR A 212 -16.47 -1.44 16.38
CA THR A 212 -15.17 -1.34 15.70
C THR A 212 -14.87 0.11 15.39
N ARG A 213 -13.64 0.54 15.66
CA ARG A 213 -13.16 1.87 15.31
C ARG A 213 -11.93 1.77 14.43
N MET A 214 -11.98 2.46 13.29
CA MET A 214 -10.83 2.60 12.40
C MET A 214 -10.44 4.07 12.32
N GLU A 215 -9.15 4.33 12.48
CA GLU A 215 -8.58 5.66 12.36
C GLU A 215 -7.49 5.67 11.28
N PHE A 216 -7.52 6.68 10.42
CA PHE A 216 -6.50 6.90 9.41
C PHE A 216 -6.05 8.35 9.48
N THR A 217 -4.75 8.57 9.71
CA THR A 217 -4.19 9.92 9.66
C THR A 217 -3.65 10.17 8.26
N ARG A 218 -4.19 11.21 7.62
CA ARG A 218 -3.78 11.70 6.31
C ARG A 218 -2.30 12.07 6.30
N ASN A 219 -1.64 11.78 5.18
CA ASN A 219 -0.26 12.20 4.95
C ASN A 219 -0.15 13.70 4.58
N THR A 220 1.05 14.25 4.45
CA THR A 220 1.24 15.66 4.01
C THR A 220 1.00 15.80 2.50
N ASN A 221 0.74 17.03 2.01
CA ASN A 221 0.57 17.23 0.56
C ASN A 221 1.81 16.80 -0.23
N LYS A 222 3.01 17.09 0.30
CA LYS A 222 4.29 16.76 -0.32
C LYS A 222 4.57 15.27 -0.39
N ASP A 223 4.08 14.52 0.59
CA ASP A 223 4.20 13.07 0.62
C ASP A 223 3.10 12.35 -0.19
N MET A 224 2.03 13.06 -0.58
CA MET A 224 0.93 12.54 -1.41
C MET A 224 1.08 12.88 -2.90
N ILE A 225 1.84 13.91 -3.25
CA ILE A 225 1.94 14.45 -4.61
C ILE A 225 3.40 14.45 -5.08
N ILE A 226 3.62 14.10 -6.34
CA ILE A 226 4.92 14.20 -7.00
C ILE A 226 4.84 15.10 -8.23
N THR A 227 5.86 15.95 -8.44
CA THR A 227 5.93 16.94 -9.52
C THR A 227 7.36 17.41 -9.79
N ASP A 228 7.67 17.86 -11.01
CA ASP A 228 8.96 18.49 -11.38
C ASP A 228 9.00 20.01 -11.15
N ASP A 229 7.98 20.55 -10.50
CA ASP A 229 7.88 21.98 -10.23
C ASP A 229 8.71 22.40 -9.01
N LYS A 230 9.77 23.19 -9.26
CA LYS A 230 10.80 23.56 -8.27
C LYS A 230 10.26 24.29 -7.03
N ASN A 231 9.10 24.93 -7.13
CA ASN A 231 8.45 25.62 -6.01
C ASN A 231 6.97 25.24 -5.93
N ALA A 232 6.69 23.95 -6.10
CA ALA A 232 5.35 23.41 -5.96
C ALA A 232 4.74 23.78 -4.60
N ASP A 233 3.49 24.23 -4.64
CA ASP A 233 2.64 24.48 -3.48
C ASP A 233 1.25 23.95 -3.82
N PHE A 234 1.22 22.66 -4.17
CA PHE A 234 0.00 21.95 -4.55
C PHE A 234 -0.71 21.43 -3.31
N LYS A 235 -2.02 21.22 -3.43
CA LYS A 235 -2.84 20.64 -2.36
C LYS A 235 -3.52 19.38 -2.88
N ALA A 236 -3.45 18.32 -2.09
CA ALA A 236 -4.22 17.10 -2.27
C ALA A 236 -5.57 17.28 -1.57
N ILE A 237 -6.60 17.65 -2.31
CA ILE A 237 -7.94 17.85 -1.75
C ILE A 237 -8.64 16.49 -1.64
N VAL A 238 -9.10 16.16 -0.43
CA VAL A 238 -9.92 14.97 -0.17
C VAL A 238 -11.38 15.39 -0.21
N GLU A 239 -12.04 15.17 -1.35
CA GLU A 239 -13.43 15.60 -1.57
C GLU A 239 -14.44 14.72 -0.84
N LYS A 240 -14.15 13.42 -0.76
CA LYS A 240 -14.97 12.44 -0.04
C LYS A 240 -14.08 11.33 0.50
N ILE A 241 -14.37 10.88 1.71
CA ILE A 241 -13.81 9.64 2.27
C ILE A 241 -14.92 8.86 2.98
N SER A 242 -15.02 7.57 2.69
CA SER A 242 -16.01 6.68 3.30
C SER A 242 -15.50 5.26 3.42
N LEU A 243 -16.17 4.48 4.27
CA LEU A 243 -15.89 3.07 4.47
C LEU A 243 -17.08 2.24 3.98
N SER A 244 -16.88 1.39 2.97
CA SER A 244 -17.90 0.46 2.51
C SER A 244 -17.69 -0.91 3.14
N LEU A 245 -18.63 -1.36 3.97
CA LEU A 245 -18.56 -2.66 4.62
C LEU A 245 -19.69 -3.59 4.15
N PRO A 246 -19.38 -4.87 3.89
CA PRO A 246 -20.40 -5.86 3.58
C PRO A 246 -21.05 -6.39 4.87
N TYR A 247 -22.36 -6.18 4.97
CA TYR A 247 -23.22 -6.77 5.99
C TYR A 247 -23.73 -8.11 5.44
N VAL A 248 -23.52 -9.17 6.22
CA VAL A 248 -23.74 -10.54 5.76
C VAL A 248 -24.89 -11.20 6.51
N GLN A 249 -25.74 -11.87 5.75
CA GLN A 249 -26.71 -12.82 6.29
C GLN A 249 -26.17 -14.23 6.08
N PHE A 250 -26.11 -15.02 7.15
CA PHE A 250 -25.70 -16.42 7.07
C PHE A 250 -26.86 -17.30 6.63
N LYS A 251 -26.56 -18.34 5.85
CA LYS A 251 -27.54 -19.41 5.56
C LYS A 251 -27.92 -20.13 6.85
N ASN A 252 -29.13 -20.69 6.88
CA ASN A 252 -29.72 -21.34 8.06
C ASN A 252 -28.77 -22.28 8.82
N LYS A 253 -28.01 -23.16 8.12
CA LYS A 253 -27.07 -24.09 8.77
C LYS A 253 -25.92 -23.37 9.46
N ALA A 254 -25.34 -22.34 8.82
CA ALA A 254 -24.23 -21.58 9.38
C ALA A 254 -24.72 -20.64 10.50
N ASN A 255 -25.93 -20.08 10.35
CA ASN A 255 -26.56 -19.27 11.39
C ASN A 255 -26.85 -20.08 12.67
N LEU A 256 -27.30 -21.34 12.56
CA LEU A 256 -27.52 -22.22 13.72
C LEU A 256 -26.23 -22.44 14.50
N LYS A 257 -25.13 -22.79 13.82
CA LYS A 257 -23.81 -22.92 14.44
C LYS A 257 -23.40 -21.62 15.14
N PHE A 258 -23.55 -20.49 14.45
CA PHE A 258 -23.20 -19.18 14.99
C PHE A 258 -23.97 -18.84 16.28
N VAL A 259 -25.27 -19.14 16.33
CA VAL A 259 -26.10 -18.92 17.52
C VAL A 259 -25.68 -19.85 18.67
N GLU A 260 -25.39 -21.12 18.40
CA GLU A 260 -24.90 -22.06 19.42
C GLU A 260 -23.59 -21.57 20.06
N LEU A 261 -22.67 -21.06 19.25
CA LEU A 261 -21.39 -20.52 19.71
C LEU A 261 -21.56 -19.27 20.57
N LYS A 262 -22.50 -18.39 20.20
CA LYS A 262 -22.84 -17.19 20.99
C LYS A 262 -23.36 -17.56 22.39
N VAL A 263 -24.05 -18.69 22.53
CA VAL A 263 -24.60 -19.18 23.81
C VAL A 263 -23.53 -19.85 24.68
N LEU A 264 -22.54 -20.53 24.09
CA LEU A 264 -21.51 -21.29 24.80
C LEU A 264 -20.50 -20.43 25.60
N ASN A 265 -20.37 -19.13 25.30
CA ASN A 265 -19.52 -18.17 26.03
C ASN A 265 -18.05 -18.64 26.23
N SER A 266 -17.47 -19.28 25.22
CA SER A 266 -16.05 -19.70 25.13
C SER A 266 -15.12 -18.58 24.61
N TYR A 267 -13.81 -18.70 24.85
CA TYR A 267 -12.76 -17.71 24.49
C TYR A 267 -11.89 -18.16 23.28
N ILE A 268 -11.77 -17.29 22.25
CA ILE A 268 -10.70 -17.02 21.23
C ILE A 268 -9.27 -16.66 21.58
N ASP A 269 -8.32 -17.48 21.15
CA ASP A 269 -7.03 -16.97 20.69
C ASP A 269 -6.98 -16.88 19.14
N ILE A 270 -7.06 -15.67 18.59
CA ILE A 270 -6.84 -15.42 17.15
C ILE A 270 -5.39 -15.03 16.92
N TYR A 271 -4.69 -15.85 16.14
CA TYR A 271 -3.34 -15.57 15.65
C TYR A 271 -3.42 -15.07 14.21
N TRP A 272 -2.52 -14.18 13.82
CA TRP A 272 -2.36 -13.70 12.44
C TRP A 272 -0.93 -13.20 12.23
N ASP A 273 -0.41 -13.24 11.00
CA ASP A 273 0.86 -12.60 10.70
C ASP A 273 0.67 -11.08 10.66
N HIS A 274 1.46 -10.38 11.47
CA HIS A 274 1.44 -8.92 11.52
C HIS A 274 2.71 -8.35 10.89
N TYR A 275 2.54 -7.47 9.91
CA TYR A 275 3.64 -6.70 9.35
C TYR A 275 3.87 -5.44 10.16
N ARG A 276 5.08 -5.32 10.68
CA ARG A 276 5.57 -4.12 11.38
C ARG A 276 6.73 -3.50 10.62
N ILE A 277 6.75 -2.17 10.57
CA ILE A 277 7.91 -1.41 10.12
C ILE A 277 8.71 -0.87 11.31
N GLU A 278 10.01 -1.13 11.30
CA GLU A 278 10.95 -0.64 12.31
C GLU A 278 11.95 0.30 11.64
N LYS A 279 11.92 1.57 12.02
CA LYS A 279 12.83 2.56 11.47
C LYS A 279 14.16 2.49 12.22
N SER A 280 15.20 2.06 11.51
CA SER A 280 16.56 2.15 12.03
C SER A 280 17.04 3.61 12.09
N GLY A 281 17.63 4.01 13.20
CA GLY A 281 18.38 5.26 13.33
C GLY A 281 19.79 5.18 12.72
N VAL A 282 20.20 4.01 12.21
CA VAL A 282 21.53 3.80 11.64
C VAL A 282 21.61 4.51 10.29
N ASN A 283 22.43 5.56 10.24
CA ASN A 283 22.84 6.15 8.97
C ASN A 283 23.85 5.23 8.28
N LEU A 284 23.46 4.61 7.17
CA LEU A 284 24.29 3.70 6.36
C LEU A 284 25.49 4.38 5.65
N LYS A 285 25.94 5.57 6.11
CA LYS A 285 27.18 6.20 5.63
C LYS A 285 28.44 5.40 6.01
N VAL A 286 28.30 4.37 6.85
CA VAL A 286 29.39 3.49 7.30
C VAL A 286 29.34 2.18 6.51
N LYS A 287 30.52 1.62 6.19
CA LYS A 287 30.66 0.35 5.43
C LYS A 287 29.91 -0.86 6.04
N TYR A 288 29.56 -0.79 7.32
CA TYR A 288 28.82 -1.82 8.06
C TYR A 288 27.91 -1.14 9.10
N GLY A 289 26.74 -1.71 9.35
CA GLY A 289 25.81 -1.28 10.39
C GLY A 289 25.12 -2.47 11.04
N SER A 290 24.89 -2.39 12.35
CA SER A 290 24.13 -3.39 13.09
C SER A 290 22.93 -2.72 13.75
N TYR A 291 21.74 -3.30 13.60
CA TYR A 291 20.53 -2.84 14.26
C TYR A 291 19.95 -4.00 15.06
N LYS A 292 19.72 -3.77 16.36
CA LYS A 292 19.10 -4.78 17.23
C LYS A 292 17.60 -4.59 17.20
N LEU A 293 16.89 -5.61 16.72
CA LEU A 293 15.44 -5.71 16.83
C LEU A 293 15.11 -6.41 18.15
N SER A 294 14.29 -5.76 18.97
CA SER A 294 13.66 -6.37 20.14
C SER A 294 12.23 -6.71 19.77
N THR A 295 11.91 -8.00 19.67
CA THR A 295 10.55 -8.50 19.52
C THR A 295 10.07 -9.03 20.88
N GLU A 296 8.85 -8.63 21.26
CA GLU A 296 8.13 -9.16 22.44
C GLU A 296 7.13 -10.26 22.06
N TRP A 297 7.02 -10.60 20.77
CA TRP A 297 5.97 -11.42 20.18
C TRP A 297 6.53 -12.67 19.48
N ASP A 298 5.61 -13.56 19.10
CA ASP A 298 5.83 -14.88 18.48
C ASP A 298 6.84 -14.89 17.30
N GLU A 299 7.23 -16.11 16.92
CA GLU A 299 8.29 -16.42 15.94
C GLU A 299 8.31 -15.49 14.71
N VAL A 300 9.47 -14.88 14.43
CA VAL A 300 9.65 -14.02 13.24
C VAL A 300 9.68 -14.91 11.99
N SER A 301 8.63 -14.84 11.18
CA SER A 301 8.51 -15.60 9.94
C SER A 301 9.41 -15.06 8.82
N ALA A 302 9.43 -13.73 8.65
CA ALA A 302 10.21 -13.06 7.61
C ALA A 302 10.69 -11.68 8.06
N MET A 303 11.82 -11.23 7.49
CA MET A 303 12.37 -9.89 7.72
C MET A 303 12.87 -9.28 6.42
N TYR A 304 12.45 -8.04 6.16
CA TYR A 304 12.84 -7.28 4.97
C TYR A 304 13.63 -6.04 5.36
N ILE A 305 14.74 -5.81 4.66
CA ILE A 305 15.53 -4.58 4.81
C ILE A 305 15.22 -3.67 3.63
N ILE A 306 14.69 -2.49 3.93
CA ILE A 306 14.32 -1.51 2.91
C ILE A 306 15.19 -0.26 3.07
N PRO A 307 16.26 -0.14 2.27
CA PRO A 307 17.05 1.08 2.19
C PRO A 307 16.23 2.25 1.59
N ARG A 308 16.39 3.44 2.17
CA ARG A 308 15.74 4.65 1.67
C ARG A 308 16.50 5.91 2.09
N TYR A 309 16.57 6.91 1.21
CA TYR A 309 17.07 8.25 1.56
C TYR A 309 16.12 8.97 2.54
N ILE A 310 16.69 9.54 3.60
CA ILE A 310 15.94 10.26 4.65
C ILE A 310 15.26 11.52 4.09
N ASP A 311 15.91 12.19 3.14
CA ASP A 311 15.50 13.48 2.59
C ASP A 311 14.44 13.35 1.47
N ARG A 312 13.79 12.18 1.34
CA ARG A 312 12.64 11.94 0.47
C ARG A 312 11.30 12.31 1.12
N ASN A 313 11.23 12.35 2.45
CA ASN A 313 10.01 12.77 3.14
C ASN A 313 9.78 14.26 2.95
N ASP A 314 8.53 14.65 2.78
CA ASP A 314 8.11 16.05 2.66
C ASP A 314 8.81 16.80 1.48
N ASP A 315 8.98 16.13 0.34
CA ASP A 315 9.56 16.70 -0.88
C ASP A 315 8.76 16.32 -2.14
N TYR A 316 8.19 17.33 -2.81
CA TYR A 316 7.42 17.15 -4.05
C TYR A 316 8.22 16.55 -5.21
N ASN A 317 9.54 16.74 -5.23
CA ASN A 317 10.40 16.30 -6.32
C ASN A 317 10.91 14.88 -6.12
N LYS A 318 10.62 14.26 -4.97
CA LYS A 318 11.08 12.92 -4.62
C LYS A 318 9.91 12.05 -4.23
N ASN A 319 9.85 10.85 -4.78
CA ASN A 319 8.88 9.87 -4.35
C ASN A 319 9.33 9.23 -3.04
N ASN A 320 8.53 9.38 -2.00
CA ASN A 320 8.74 8.74 -0.71
C ASN A 320 8.46 7.22 -0.72
N LEU A 321 7.88 6.69 -1.80
CA LEU A 321 7.56 5.27 -1.98
C LEU A 321 8.60 4.53 -2.83
N ILE A 322 9.71 5.17 -3.21
CA ILE A 322 10.83 4.51 -3.89
C ILE A 322 11.79 3.93 -2.85
N PHE A 323 12.14 2.68 -3.05
CA PHE A 323 13.20 2.00 -2.31
C PHE A 323 14.52 2.19 -3.04
N ASP A 324 15.47 2.85 -2.39
CA ASP A 324 16.74 3.23 -2.98
C ASP A 324 17.75 2.10 -2.85
N ASN A 325 18.48 1.75 -3.91
CA ASN A 325 19.56 0.77 -3.75
C ASN A 325 20.69 1.25 -2.82
N LEU A 326 20.82 2.57 -2.59
CA LEU A 326 21.85 3.23 -1.77
C LEU A 326 23.29 2.72 -2.03
N GLY A 327 23.59 2.25 -3.24
CA GLY A 327 24.89 1.65 -3.57
C GLY A 327 25.19 0.36 -2.78
N MET A 328 24.17 -0.33 -2.28
CA MET A 328 24.28 -1.62 -1.61
C MET A 328 24.88 -2.64 -2.57
N ILE A 329 25.84 -3.41 -2.07
CA ILE A 329 26.53 -4.49 -2.79
C ILE A 329 26.32 -5.86 -2.15
N GLU A 330 25.90 -5.88 -0.88
CA GLU A 330 25.71 -7.09 -0.08
C GLU A 330 24.80 -6.77 1.11
N TYR A 331 23.93 -7.71 1.50
CA TYR A 331 23.14 -7.61 2.72
C TYR A 331 22.81 -8.97 3.35
N TRP A 332 22.70 -8.98 4.67
CA TRP A 332 22.32 -10.13 5.50
C TRP A 332 21.75 -9.64 6.84
N ILE A 333 21.09 -10.54 7.55
CA ILE A 333 20.61 -10.33 8.92
C ILE A 333 21.26 -11.38 9.81
N THR A 334 21.93 -10.97 10.87
CA THR A 334 22.41 -11.90 11.90
C THR A 334 21.39 -11.99 13.03
N ALA A 335 20.77 -13.14 13.21
CA ALA A 335 19.84 -13.43 14.30
C ALA A 335 20.39 -14.59 15.14
N ASN A 336 20.54 -14.37 16.45
CA ASN A 336 21.09 -15.35 17.40
C ASN A 336 22.45 -15.96 16.98
N GLY A 337 23.29 -15.16 16.32
CA GLY A 337 24.61 -15.59 15.84
C GLY A 337 24.62 -16.37 14.53
N GLN A 338 23.45 -16.53 13.88
CA GLN A 338 23.32 -17.13 12.57
C GLN A 338 22.93 -16.07 11.52
N ASP A 339 23.56 -16.12 10.36
CA ASP A 339 23.25 -15.23 9.24
C ASP A 339 22.10 -15.77 8.39
N TYR A 340 21.22 -14.85 7.98
CA TYR A 340 20.07 -15.10 7.13
C TYR A 340 20.10 -14.11 5.96
N PRO A 341 20.16 -14.62 4.71
CA PRO A 341 20.45 -16.01 4.34
C PRO A 341 21.87 -16.45 4.81
N GLU A 342 22.09 -17.77 4.90
CA GLU A 342 23.40 -18.35 5.25
C GLU A 342 24.52 -17.85 4.32
N TYR A 343 24.19 -17.63 3.04
CA TYR A 343 25.07 -16.98 2.07
C TYR A 343 24.53 -15.59 1.77
N HIS A 344 25.27 -14.56 2.19
CA HIS A 344 24.88 -13.16 2.04
C HIS A 344 24.47 -12.85 0.60
N TYR A 345 23.37 -12.11 0.45
CA TYR A 345 22.89 -11.73 -0.86
C TYR A 345 23.78 -10.64 -1.44
N LYS A 346 24.61 -11.01 -2.41
CA LYS A 346 25.38 -10.06 -3.21
C LYS A 346 24.50 -9.49 -4.31
N VAL A 347 24.55 -8.17 -4.47
CA VAL A 347 23.75 -7.43 -5.45
C VAL A 347 24.66 -6.53 -6.29
N ASN A 348 24.41 -6.51 -7.59
CA ASN A 348 25.07 -5.59 -8.52
C ASN A 348 24.02 -4.95 -9.43
N PHE A 349 23.52 -3.79 -8.99
CA PHE A 349 22.53 -3.01 -9.74
C PHE A 349 23.01 -2.59 -11.14
N PRO A 350 24.26 -2.09 -11.32
CA PRO A 350 24.79 -1.80 -12.66
C PRO A 350 24.75 -2.97 -13.65
N ASN A 351 25.06 -4.18 -13.18
CA ASN A 351 25.10 -5.38 -14.03
C ASN A 351 23.77 -6.15 -14.06
N LYS A 352 22.74 -5.67 -13.37
CA LYS A 352 21.45 -6.36 -13.18
C LYS A 352 21.53 -7.71 -12.44
N ASP A 353 22.59 -7.93 -11.65
CA ASP A 353 22.74 -9.12 -10.82
C ASP A 353 22.11 -8.90 -9.44
N TYR A 354 20.79 -8.78 -9.38
CA TYR A 354 20.02 -8.64 -8.12
C TYR A 354 18.84 -9.61 -8.02
N ASN A 355 18.71 -10.54 -8.97
CA ASN A 355 17.55 -11.43 -9.07
C ASN A 355 17.32 -12.26 -7.81
N ASN A 356 18.38 -12.74 -7.15
CA ASN A 356 18.27 -13.53 -5.93
C ASN A 356 17.62 -12.74 -4.79
N ALA A 357 18.02 -11.47 -4.64
CA ALA A 357 17.49 -10.57 -3.64
C ALA A 357 15.99 -10.33 -3.81
N TYR A 358 15.56 -10.04 -5.05
CA TYR A 358 14.15 -9.83 -5.35
C TYR A 358 13.33 -11.12 -5.36
N THR A 359 13.91 -12.26 -5.74
CA THR A 359 13.23 -13.55 -5.69
C THR A 359 12.89 -13.94 -4.26
N ALA A 360 13.74 -13.61 -3.29
CA ALA A 360 13.43 -13.80 -1.87
C ALA A 360 12.16 -13.04 -1.45
N LEU A 361 12.05 -11.76 -1.83
CA LEU A 361 10.84 -10.94 -1.56
C LEU A 361 9.57 -11.55 -2.18
N LEU A 362 9.67 -12.07 -3.41
CA LEU A 362 8.51 -12.65 -4.11
C LEU A 362 8.06 -14.01 -3.57
N LYS A 363 8.99 -14.79 -2.98
CA LYS A 363 8.67 -16.08 -2.36
C LYS A 363 7.73 -15.91 -1.17
N GLU A 364 7.93 -14.87 -0.38
CA GLU A 364 7.12 -14.57 0.79
C GLU A 364 5.68 -14.19 0.45
N GLY A 365 5.46 -13.55 -0.70
CA GLY A 365 4.13 -13.23 -1.19
C GLY A 365 3.38 -14.41 -1.83
N TYR A 366 3.91 -15.62 -1.74
CA TYR A 366 3.48 -16.81 -2.50
C TYR A 366 3.42 -16.56 -4.02
N ASN A 367 4.12 -15.54 -4.51
CA ASN A 367 4.09 -15.08 -5.90
C ASN A 367 5.17 -15.74 -6.77
N ALA A 368 5.94 -16.66 -6.20
CA ALA A 368 7.02 -17.35 -6.90
C ALA A 368 6.54 -18.33 -7.98
N ASN A 369 5.27 -18.77 -7.97
CA ASN A 369 4.76 -19.82 -8.87
C ASN A 369 3.30 -19.59 -9.29
N ASN A 370 2.97 -18.47 -9.95
CA ASN A 370 1.72 -18.46 -10.72
C ASN A 370 1.95 -19.17 -12.08
N THR A 371 1.59 -20.45 -12.14
CA THR A 371 1.58 -21.26 -13.37
C THR A 371 0.69 -20.69 -14.48
N GLU A 372 -0.23 -19.77 -14.17
CA GLU A 372 -1.10 -19.11 -15.16
C GLU A 372 -0.42 -17.95 -15.89
N THR A 373 0.62 -17.31 -15.33
CA THR A 373 1.26 -16.13 -15.95
C THR A 373 2.59 -16.42 -16.64
N GLY A 374 3.19 -17.59 -16.43
CA GLY A 374 4.44 -17.98 -17.09
C GLY A 374 5.57 -16.96 -16.92
N CYS A 375 5.57 -16.17 -15.84
CA CYS A 375 6.55 -15.12 -15.63
C CYS A 375 7.94 -15.72 -15.35
N MET A 376 8.73 -15.89 -16.41
CA MET A 376 10.17 -15.68 -16.28
C MET A 376 10.39 -14.22 -15.93
N ILE A 377 10.98 -13.99 -14.77
CA ILE A 377 11.31 -12.67 -14.25
C ILE A 377 12.32 -12.02 -15.22
N GLY A 378 11.84 -11.12 -16.08
CA GLY A 378 12.67 -10.17 -16.80
C GLY A 378 12.63 -8.83 -16.10
N TYR A 379 13.74 -8.43 -15.47
CA TYR A 379 13.94 -7.03 -15.08
C TYR A 379 14.45 -6.29 -16.31
N GLU A 380 13.55 -5.58 -17.01
CA GLU A 380 13.94 -4.67 -18.10
C GLU A 380 14.75 -3.49 -17.59
#